data_AF-A0A7C2N5I7-F1
#
_entry.id   AF-A0A7C2N5I7-F1
#
_cell.length_a   1.000
_cell.length_b   1.000
_cell.length_c   1.000
_cell.angle_alpha   90.00
_cell.angle_beta   90.00
_cell.angle_gamma   90.00
#
_symmetry.space_group_name_H-M   'P 1'
#
loop_
_entity.id
_entity.type
_entity.pdbx_description
1 polymer ?
#
loop_
_entity_poly.entity_id
_entity_poly.type
_entity_poly.pdbx_seq_one_letter_code
_entity_poly.pdbx_strand_id
1 'polypeptide(L)'
;MKELPFSHGIYHSYFDFPNGLPKIHKHDGKPALGLGIFYQGRLVVFYAYESDIGDGWEDPQVHNDPKEKREQALKMGVNILVWAIMQ
;
A
#
# COMPACT_ATOMS: atom_id res chain seq x y z
N MET A 1 -5.85 13.95 7.18
CA MET A 1 -4.91 12.83 6.90
C MET A 1 -3.49 13.36 6.99
N LYS A 2 -2.52 12.53 7.37
CA LYS A 2 -1.08 12.85 7.40
C LYS A 2 -0.31 11.78 6.64
N GLU A 3 0.79 12.15 6.00
CA GLU A 3 1.69 11.18 5.39
C GLU A 3 2.35 10.30 6.45
N LEU A 4 2.45 9.00 6.15
CA LEU A 4 3.14 8.04 7.00
C LEU A 4 4.62 8.01 6.61
N PRO A 5 5.56 8.12 7.58
CA PRO A 5 6.97 7.92 7.29
C PRO A 5 7.20 6.47 6.82
N PHE A 6 8.21 6.25 5.99
CA PHE A 6 8.53 4.90 5.50
C PHE A 6 8.90 3.92 6.61
N SER A 7 9.34 4.42 7.78
CA SER A 7 9.57 3.61 8.98
C SER A 7 8.30 3.16 9.71
N HIS A 8 7.11 3.58 9.27
CA HIS A 8 5.86 3.17 9.90
C HIS A 8 5.64 1.66 9.75
N GLY A 9 5.22 0.99 10.83
CA GLY A 9 5.14 -0.48 10.89
C GLY A 9 4.23 -1.14 9.84
N ILE A 10 3.26 -0.42 9.27
CA ILE A 10 2.44 -0.92 8.14
C ILE A 10 3.28 -1.30 6.91
N TYR A 11 4.44 -0.66 6.69
CA TYR A 11 5.34 -1.01 5.59
C TYR A 11 6.27 -2.18 5.91
N HIS A 12 6.30 -2.61 7.17
CA HIS A 12 7.25 -3.61 7.69
C HIS A 12 6.53 -4.73 8.47
N SER A 13 5.23 -4.94 8.24
CA SER A 13 4.41 -5.83 9.06
C SER A 13 4.71 -7.31 8.79
N TYR A 14 4.56 -7.78 7.55
CA TYR A 14 4.89 -9.16 7.16
C TYR A 14 5.94 -9.17 6.05
N PHE A 15 5.75 -8.34 5.04
CA PHE A 15 6.73 -8.02 4.01
C PHE A 15 7.37 -6.66 4.28
N ASP A 16 8.56 -6.45 3.74
CA ASP A 16 9.33 -5.23 3.90
C ASP A 16 9.20 -4.31 2.67
N PHE A 17 8.79 -3.07 2.90
CA PHE A 17 8.67 -2.00 1.91
C PHE A 17 9.43 -0.75 2.40
N PRO A 18 10.78 -0.75 2.32
CA PRO A 18 11.61 0.33 2.87
C PRO A 18 11.41 1.70 2.21
N ASN A 19 10.78 1.72 1.04
CA ASN A 19 10.48 2.93 0.27
C ASN A 19 8.98 3.27 0.28
N GLY A 20 8.20 2.71 1.21
CA GLY A 20 6.76 2.94 1.32
C GLY A 20 5.95 2.19 0.26
N LEU A 21 4.83 2.79 -0.15
CA LEU A 21 3.88 2.13 -1.07
C LEU A 21 4.48 1.83 -2.45
N PRO A 22 4.23 0.63 -3.02
CA PRO A 22 4.59 0.35 -4.40
C PRO A 22 3.69 1.15 -5.38
N LYS A 23 4.25 1.64 -6.49
CA LYS A 23 3.49 2.27 -7.57
C LYS A 23 3.13 1.22 -8.63
N ILE A 24 1.87 0.78 -8.65
CA ILE A 24 1.41 -0.27 -9.54
C ILE A 24 1.09 0.32 -10.91
N HIS A 25 0.13 1.23 -10.96
CA HIS A 25 -0.29 1.86 -12.19
C HIS A 25 0.03 3.36 -12.21
N LYS A 26 -0.01 3.99 -13.40
CA LYS A 26 0.13 5.44 -13.54
C LYS A 26 -1.27 6.05 -13.69
N HIS A 27 -1.68 6.82 -12.69
CA HIS A 27 -2.80 7.76 -12.80
C HIS A 27 -2.30 9.17 -13.17
N ASP A 28 -2.21 10.10 -12.21
CA ASP A 28 -1.90 11.50 -12.48
C ASP A 28 -0.40 11.78 -12.66
N GLY A 29 0.45 10.75 -12.57
CA GLY A 29 1.91 10.91 -12.58
C GLY A 29 2.49 11.49 -11.29
N LYS A 30 1.72 11.47 -10.20
CA LYS A 30 2.16 11.85 -8.86
C LYS A 30 2.83 10.66 -8.15
N PRO A 31 3.66 10.92 -7.12
CA PRO A 31 4.27 9.85 -6.34
C PRO A 31 3.21 9.09 -5.52
N ALA A 32 3.45 7.79 -5.31
CA ALA A 32 2.67 6.98 -4.38
C ALA A 32 2.95 7.43 -2.95
N LEU A 33 1.90 7.72 -2.17
CA LEU A 33 2.00 8.16 -0.77
C LEU A 33 1.02 7.37 0.10
N GLY A 34 1.50 6.85 1.22
CA GLY A 34 0.60 6.33 2.24
C GLY A 34 0.16 7.45 3.16
N LEU A 35 -1.14 7.72 3.19
CA LEU A 35 -1.76 8.71 4.05
C LEU A 35 -2.59 8.04 5.14
N GLY A 36 -2.65 8.66 6.32
CA GLY A 36 -3.24 8.05 7.50
C GLY A 36 -4.14 8.98 8.30
N ILE A 37 -5.12 8.38 8.99
CA ILE A 37 -5.80 8.98 10.14
C ILE A 37 -5.52 8.11 11.35
N PHE A 38 -5.14 8.76 12.45
CA PHE A 38 -4.84 8.10 13.71
C PHE A 38 -5.94 8.41 14.73
N TYR A 39 -6.37 7.39 15.46
CA TYR A 39 -7.25 7.50 16.62
C TYR A 39 -6.56 6.83 17.81
N GLN A 40 -6.34 7.58 18.88
CA GLN A 40 -5.63 7.11 20.09
C GLN A 40 -4.27 6.44 19.78
N GLY A 41 -3.52 6.99 18.82
CA GLY A 41 -2.22 6.46 18.41
C GLY A 41 -2.28 5.28 17.44
N ARG A 42 -3.45 4.67 17.20
CA ARG A 42 -3.65 3.61 16.22
C ARG A 42 -3.98 4.18 14.85
N LEU A 43 -3.33 3.69 13.80
CA LEU A 43 -3.72 3.98 12.42
C LEU A 43 -5.06 3.29 12.13
N VAL A 44 -6.12 4.07 11.92
CA VAL A 44 -7.49 3.57 11.70
C VAL A 44 -8.00 3.77 10.28
N VAL A 45 -7.38 4.67 9.51
CA VAL A 45 -7.60 4.81 8.08
C VAL A 45 -6.24 4.83 7.41
N PHE A 46 -6.05 3.96 6.43
CA PHE A 46 -4.90 3.98 5.53
C PHE A 46 -5.40 4.26 4.11
N TYR A 47 -4.86 5.29 3.49
CA TYR A 47 -5.21 5.70 2.14
C TYR A 47 -3.96 5.61 1.26
N ALA A 48 -4.01 4.68 0.31
CA ALA A 48 -2.94 4.41 -0.65
C ALA A 48 -3.03 5.38 -1.83
N TYR A 49 -2.65 6.62 -1.59
CA TYR A 49 -2.75 7.69 -2.59
C TYR A 49 -1.82 7.42 -3.77
N GLU A 50 -2.35 7.47 -4.99
CA GLU A 50 -1.55 7.33 -6.22
C GLU A 50 -0.66 6.09 -6.21
N SER A 51 -1.08 4.99 -5.59
CA SER A 51 -0.31 3.75 -5.54
C SER A 51 -0.95 2.66 -6.39
N ASP A 52 -2.29 2.64 -6.43
CA ASP A 52 -3.11 1.79 -7.28
C ASP A 52 -2.89 0.31 -7.00
N ILE A 53 -2.67 -0.02 -5.71
CA ILE A 53 -2.55 -1.41 -5.26
C ILE A 53 -3.80 -2.25 -5.58
N GLY A 54 -4.97 -1.62 -5.75
CA GLY A 54 -6.20 -2.28 -6.18
C GLY A 54 -6.05 -2.93 -7.57
N ASP A 55 -5.51 -2.20 -8.54
CA ASP A 55 -5.27 -2.69 -9.92
C ASP A 55 -4.39 -3.95 -9.92
N GLY A 56 -3.43 -4.01 -9.00
CA GLY A 56 -2.55 -5.16 -8.85
C GLY A 56 -3.21 -6.40 -8.22
N TRP A 57 -4.37 -6.24 -7.57
CA TRP A 57 -5.15 -7.33 -6.98
C TRP A 57 -6.15 -7.94 -7.94
N GLU A 58 -6.46 -7.26 -9.04
CA GLU A 58 -7.41 -7.74 -10.03
C GLU A 58 -6.82 -8.86 -10.90
N ASP A 59 -7.70 -9.46 -11.72
CA ASP A 59 -7.29 -10.41 -12.74
C ASP A 59 -6.27 -9.77 -13.70
N PRO A 60 -5.20 -10.48 -14.10
CA PRO A 60 -4.11 -9.88 -14.85
C PRO A 60 -4.55 -9.20 -16.15
N GLN A 61 -5.64 -9.65 -16.76
CA GLN A 61 -6.16 -9.14 -18.02
C GLN A 61 -6.85 -7.77 -17.92
N VAL A 62 -7.23 -7.29 -16.72
CA VAL A 62 -7.96 -6.02 -16.57
C VAL A 62 -7.05 -4.83 -16.83
N HIS A 63 -5.91 -4.77 -16.12
CA HIS A 63 -4.94 -3.69 -16.23
C HIS A 63 -3.68 -4.08 -17.02
N ASN A 64 -3.43 -5.38 -17.23
CA ASN A 64 -2.24 -5.90 -17.89
C ASN A 64 -0.92 -5.43 -17.25
N ASP A 65 -0.95 -5.15 -15.94
CA ASP A 65 0.25 -4.80 -15.18
C ASP A 65 1.23 -5.99 -15.11
N PRO A 66 2.55 -5.74 -15.18
CA PRO A 66 3.58 -6.77 -15.02
C PRO A 66 3.37 -7.61 -13.75
N LYS A 67 3.71 -8.90 -13.85
CA LYS A 67 3.55 -9.87 -12.74
C LYS A 67 4.23 -9.38 -11.46
N GLU A 68 5.40 -8.78 -11.56
CA GLU A 68 6.20 -8.28 -10.44
C GLU A 68 5.48 -7.15 -9.69
N LYS A 69 4.78 -6.27 -10.42
CA LYS A 69 3.98 -5.20 -9.81
C LYS A 69 2.76 -5.76 -9.10
N ARG A 70 2.05 -6.70 -9.74
CA ARG A 70 0.92 -7.40 -9.12
C ARG A 70 1.33 -8.12 -7.83
N GLU A 71 2.50 -8.75 -7.83
CA GLU A 71 3.06 -9.38 -6.63
C GLU A 71 3.37 -8.36 -5.52
N GLN A 72 3.94 -7.20 -5.85
CA GLN A 72 4.13 -6.10 -4.89
C GLN A 72 2.81 -5.60 -4.30
N ALA A 73 1.78 -5.46 -5.14
CA ALA A 73 0.45 -5.05 -4.70
C ALA A 73 -0.14 -6.06 -3.70
N LEU A 74 -0.10 -7.35 -4.03
CA LEU A 74 -0.60 -8.42 -3.16
C LEU A 74 0.16 -8.46 -1.83
N LYS A 75 1.48 -8.32 -1.85
CA LYS A 75 2.32 -8.24 -0.64
C LYS A 75 1.97 -7.04 0.23
N MET A 76 1.72 -5.87 -0.35
CA MET A 76 1.27 -4.70 0.39
C MET A 76 -0.13 -4.92 0.98
N GLY A 77 -1.02 -5.61 0.25
CA GLY A 77 -2.32 -6.05 0.77
C GLY A 77 -2.21 -6.93 2.01
N VAL A 78 -1.27 -7.90 2.00
CA VAL A 78 -0.97 -8.73 3.18
C VAL A 78 -0.53 -7.86 4.36
N ASN A 79 0.36 -6.90 4.14
CA ASN A 79 0.78 -5.97 5.20
C ASN A 79 -0.39 -5.17 5.79
N ILE A 80 -1.30 -4.66 4.96
CA ILE A 80 -2.48 -3.91 5.41
C ILE A 80 -3.37 -4.80 6.28
N LEU A 81 -3.63 -6.05 5.86
CA LEU A 81 -4.44 -7.00 6.63
C LEU A 81 -3.78 -7.41 7.94
N VAL A 82 -2.48 -7.71 7.92
CA VAL A 82 -1.70 -8.05 9.12
C VAL A 82 -1.71 -6.89 10.11
N TRP A 83 -1.48 -5.67 9.65
CA TRP A 83 -1.56 -4.47 10.49
C TRP A 83 -2.97 -4.29 11.09
N ALA A 84 -4.01 -4.45 10.28
CA ALA A 84 -5.38 -4.21 10.72
C ALA A 84 -5.86 -5.22 11.77
N ILE A 85 -5.40 -6.48 11.69
CA ILE A 85 -5.91 -7.60 12.49
C ILE A 85 -4.99 -7.96 13.67
N MET A 86 -3.67 -7.83 13.52
CA MET A 86 -2.69 -8.36 14.48
C MET A 86 -2.00 -7.32 15.36
N GLN A 87 -2.10 -6.03 15.01
CA GLN A 87 -1.56 -4.90 15.79
C GLN A 87 -2.71 -4.10 16.39
#